data_AF-A0A2I1HVR2-F1
#
_entry.id   AF-A0A2I1HVR2-F1
#
_cell.length_a   1.000
_cell.length_b   1.000
_cell.length_c   1.000
_cell.angle_alpha   90.00
_cell.angle_beta   90.00
_cell.angle_gamma   90.00
#
_symmetry.space_group_name_H-M   'P 1'
#
loop_
_entity.id
_entity.type
_entity.pdbx_description
1 polymer ?
#
loop_
_entity_poly.entity_id
_entity_poly.type
_entity_poly.pdbx_seq_one_letter_code
_entity_poly.pdbx_strand_id
1 'polypeptide(L)'
;MYPTSQPQSPNRRSLGLYYSPALKSVTVRSKTKVYKQKIAVADTTTFATLISFAIKVQPPTGKQFVIRAADGALEYMPDDLVREVITGVEHTEIIVCIEDVGPPVNFDIPF
;
A
#
# COMPACT_ATOMS: atom_id res chain seq x y z
N MET A 1 -62.36 13.99 4.20
CA MET A 1 -60.99 14.48 4.43
C MET A 1 -60.07 13.27 4.34
N TYR A 2 -59.42 13.06 3.18
CA TYR A 2 -58.47 11.94 2.99
C TYR A 2 -57.08 12.41 3.40
N PRO A 3 -56.28 11.65 4.18
CA PRO A 3 -54.88 11.97 4.34
C PRO A 3 -54.12 11.44 3.11
N THR A 4 -53.53 12.36 2.36
CA THR A 4 -52.57 12.09 1.28
C THR A 4 -51.37 11.31 1.83
N SER A 5 -51.29 10.03 1.48
CA SER A 5 -50.10 9.19 1.72
C SER A 5 -49.04 9.60 0.70
N GLN A 6 -48.11 10.44 1.12
CA GLN A 6 -46.91 10.75 0.36
C GLN A 6 -46.05 9.48 0.30
N PRO A 7 -45.65 8.96 -0.88
CA PRO A 7 -44.70 7.86 -0.93
C PRO A 7 -43.36 8.37 -0.40
N GLN A 8 -42.94 7.82 0.74
CA GLN A 8 -41.58 7.99 1.26
C GLN A 8 -40.60 7.64 0.14
N SER A 9 -39.78 8.62 -0.25
CA SER A 9 -38.61 8.41 -1.10
C SER A 9 -37.85 7.17 -0.61
N PRO A 10 -37.54 6.20 -1.48
CA PRO A 10 -36.82 5.02 -1.04
C PRO A 10 -35.47 5.48 -0.51
N ASN A 11 -35.30 5.33 0.80
CA ASN A 11 -34.03 5.37 1.48
C ASN A 11 -33.00 4.68 0.59
N ARG A 12 -32.01 5.44 0.10
CA ARG A 12 -30.87 4.95 -0.68
C ARG A 12 -29.93 4.18 0.25
N ARG A 13 -30.44 3.09 0.83
CA ARG A 13 -29.77 2.20 1.77
C ARG A 13 -30.22 0.77 1.50
N SER A 14 -29.66 0.17 0.46
CA SER A 14 -29.18 -1.22 0.49
C SER A 14 -28.60 -1.61 -0.86
N LEU A 15 -27.27 -1.52 -0.93
CA LEU A 15 -26.43 -2.58 -1.49
C LEU A 15 -25.18 -2.60 -0.62
N GLY A 16 -25.38 -3.06 0.62
CA GLY A 16 -24.32 -3.34 1.58
C GLY A 16 -23.61 -4.63 1.20
N LEU A 17 -22.78 -4.56 0.16
CA LEU A 17 -21.72 -5.54 -0.07
C LEU A 17 -20.44 -4.91 0.46
N TYR A 18 -20.06 -5.25 1.69
CA TYR A 18 -18.73 -5.05 2.30
C TYR A 18 -17.92 -3.87 1.73
N TYR A 19 -18.20 -2.64 2.19
CA TYR A 19 -17.31 -1.51 1.89
C TYR A 19 -16.04 -1.66 2.75
N SER A 20 -15.11 -2.51 2.30
CA SER A 20 -13.77 -2.55 2.89
C SER A 20 -13.16 -1.16 2.75
N PRO A 21 -12.63 -0.55 3.82
CA PRO A 21 -11.97 0.74 3.71
C PRO A 21 -10.91 0.69 2.60
N ALA A 22 -11.01 1.58 1.63
CA ALA A 22 -10.04 1.69 0.55
C ALA A 22 -8.82 2.47 1.05
N LEU A 23 -7.62 2.00 0.71
CA LEU A 23 -6.39 2.66 1.12
C LEU A 23 -6.24 4.04 0.47
N LYS A 24 -6.28 5.07 1.31
CA LYS A 24 -6.18 6.48 0.91
C LYS A 24 -4.76 6.99 1.04
N SER A 25 -4.04 6.55 2.07
CA SER A 25 -2.70 7.08 2.33
C SER A 25 -1.75 6.11 3.02
N VAL A 26 -0.45 6.33 2.83
CA VAL A 26 0.62 5.52 3.42
C VAL A 26 1.63 6.43 4.13
N THR A 27 2.14 5.98 5.26
CA THR A 27 3.34 6.54 5.88
C THR A 27 4.53 5.63 5.61
N VAL A 28 5.60 6.19 5.08
CA VAL A 28 6.85 5.47 4.78
C VAL A 28 7.88 5.81 5.85
N ARG A 29 8.35 4.79 6.56
CA ARG A 29 9.34 4.92 7.63
C ARG A 29 10.34 3.76 7.60
N SER A 30 11.44 3.90 8.31
CA SER A 30 12.27 2.79 8.79
C SER A 30 11.91 2.50 10.25
N LYS A 31 12.65 1.59 10.89
CA LYS A 31 12.51 1.36 12.34
C LYS A 31 12.77 2.62 13.15
N THR A 32 13.73 3.45 12.74
CA THR A 32 14.22 4.59 13.54
C THR A 32 13.83 5.97 13.00
N LYS A 33 13.40 6.07 11.73
CA LYS A 33 13.15 7.35 11.07
C LYS A 33 11.90 7.30 10.18
N VAL A 34 11.06 8.32 10.27
CA VAL A 34 9.98 8.54 9.29
C VAL A 34 10.53 9.30 8.09
N TYR A 35 10.33 8.78 6.88
CA TYR A 35 10.76 9.44 5.65
C TYR A 35 9.69 10.41 5.15
N LYS A 36 8.44 9.97 5.11
CA LYS A 36 7.30 10.79 4.68
C LYS A 36 6.00 10.24 5.22
N GLN A 37 5.10 11.13 5.64
CA GLN A 37 3.79 10.77 6.21
C GLN A 37 2.66 11.09 5.24
N LYS A 38 1.53 10.38 5.39
CA LYS A 38 0.25 10.67 4.71
C LYS A 38 0.40 10.89 3.20
N ILE A 39 1.20 10.04 2.55
CA ILE A 39 1.34 10.06 1.10
C ILE A 39 0.03 9.55 0.52
N ALA A 40 -0.62 10.34 -0.34
CA ALA A 40 -1.82 9.91 -1.03
C ALA A 40 -1.50 8.75 -1.98
N VAL A 41 -2.34 7.72 -1.97
CA VAL A 41 -2.21 6.56 -2.85
C VAL A 41 -3.22 6.70 -3.98
N ALA A 42 -2.75 6.61 -5.22
CA ALA A 42 -3.59 6.53 -6.41
C ALA A 42 -3.72 5.07 -6.87
N ASP A 43 -4.66 4.79 -7.79
CA ASP A 43 -4.89 3.43 -8.32
C ASP A 43 -3.69 2.85 -9.06
N THR A 44 -2.79 3.71 -9.55
CA THR A 44 -1.57 3.32 -10.27
C THR A 44 -0.32 3.37 -9.39
N THR A 45 -0.46 3.62 -8.09
CA THR A 45 0.70 3.72 -7.18
C THR A 45 1.24 2.33 -6.88
N THR A 46 2.45 2.06 -7.34
CA THR A 46 3.24 0.88 -6.97
C THR A 46 4.09 1.16 -5.74
N PHE A 47 4.60 0.11 -5.07
CA PHE A 47 5.53 0.32 -3.96
C PHE A 47 6.83 1.02 -4.42
N ALA A 48 7.36 0.72 -5.60
CA ALA A 48 8.56 1.35 -6.15
C ALA A 48 8.38 2.87 -6.33
N THR A 49 7.24 3.28 -6.90
CA THR A 49 6.91 4.71 -7.10
C THR A 49 6.66 5.41 -5.75
N LEU A 50 6.03 4.74 -4.80
CA LEU A 50 5.83 5.21 -3.44
C LEU A 50 7.17 5.45 -2.70
N ILE A 51 8.10 4.50 -2.77
CA ILE A 51 9.43 4.62 -2.14
C ILE A 51 10.24 5.73 -2.81
N SER A 52 10.27 5.79 -4.14
CA SER A 52 10.97 6.87 -4.88
C SER A 52 10.39 8.26 -4.58
N PHE A 53 9.11 8.33 -4.25
CA PHE A 53 8.48 9.57 -3.80
C PHE A 53 8.87 9.96 -2.37
N ALA A 54 8.92 8.98 -1.46
CA ALA A 54 9.22 9.20 -0.04
C ALA A 54 10.72 9.39 0.25
N ILE A 55 11.58 8.66 -0.46
CA ILE A 55 13.02 8.59 -0.24
C ILE A 55 13.71 9.09 -1.51
N LYS A 56 14.37 10.25 -1.41
CA LYS A 56 15.04 10.91 -2.55
C LYS A 56 16.48 10.45 -2.78
N VAL A 57 16.93 9.47 -2.00
CA VAL A 57 18.26 8.89 -2.11
C VAL A 57 18.15 7.46 -2.61
N GLN A 58 19.09 7.05 -3.45
CA GLN A 58 19.21 5.66 -3.87
C GLN A 58 19.82 4.83 -2.73
N PRO A 59 19.56 3.50 -2.70
CA PRO A 59 20.25 2.63 -1.77
C PRO A 59 21.76 2.63 -2.11
N PRO A 60 22.64 2.42 -1.11
CA PRO A 60 24.08 2.30 -1.35
C PRO A 60 24.41 1.18 -2.35
N THR A 61 25.56 1.26 -3.00
CA THR A 61 26.05 0.24 -3.94
C THR A 61 26.03 -1.15 -3.29
N GLY A 62 25.49 -2.14 -4.01
CA GLY A 62 25.35 -3.51 -3.50
C GLY A 62 24.20 -3.70 -2.52
N LYS A 63 23.37 -2.69 -2.29
CA LYS A 63 22.20 -2.76 -1.41
C LYS A 63 20.91 -2.38 -2.13
N GLN A 64 19.80 -2.83 -1.59
CA GLN A 64 18.45 -2.56 -2.08
C GLN A 64 17.52 -2.12 -0.97
N PHE A 65 16.46 -1.40 -1.35
CA PHE A 65 15.34 -1.15 -0.44
C PHE A 65 14.43 -2.36 -0.41
N VAL A 66 14.15 -2.83 0.81
CA VAL A 66 13.19 -3.89 1.07
C VAL A 66 12.00 -3.28 1.81
N ILE A 67 10.80 -3.54 1.31
CA ILE A 67 9.57 -2.91 1.80
C ILE A 67 8.76 -3.96 2.56
N ARG A 68 8.41 -3.68 3.80
CA ARG A 68 7.68 -4.60 4.67
C ARG A 68 6.48 -3.95 5.31
N ALA A 69 5.51 -4.79 5.68
CA ALA A 69 4.43 -4.41 6.58
C ALA A 69 4.97 -3.91 7.92
N ALA A 70 4.18 -3.10 8.64
CA ALA A 70 4.54 -2.56 9.95
C ALA A 70 4.86 -3.64 10.99
N ASP A 71 4.19 -4.79 10.91
CA ASP A 71 4.40 -5.95 11.77
C ASP A 71 5.58 -6.84 11.32
N GLY A 72 6.15 -6.57 10.14
CA GLY A 72 7.22 -7.36 9.54
C GLY A 72 6.80 -8.74 9.03
N ALA A 73 5.49 -9.06 9.03
CA ALA A 73 4.99 -10.37 8.63
C ALA A 73 5.01 -10.58 7.11
N LEU A 74 4.95 -9.49 6.34
CA LEU A 74 4.88 -9.49 4.88
C LEU A 74 5.93 -8.57 4.28
N GLU A 75 6.55 -9.05 3.20
CA GLU A 75 7.40 -8.27 2.31
C GLU A 75 6.63 -7.97 1.02
N TYR A 76 6.71 -6.73 0.54
CA TYR A 76 5.98 -6.26 -0.63
C TYR A 76 6.91 -6.15 -1.83
N MET A 77 6.43 -6.61 -2.99
CA MET A 77 7.21 -6.48 -4.22
C MET A 77 7.16 -5.03 -4.73
N PRO A 78 8.28 -4.50 -5.27
CA PRO A 78 8.33 -3.12 -5.74
C PRO A 78 7.29 -2.80 -6.84
N ASP A 79 7.01 -3.76 -7.71
CA ASP A 79 6.13 -3.54 -8.88
C ASP A 79 4.63 -3.70 -8.55
N ASP A 80 4.30 -4.23 -7.38
CA ASP A 80 2.90 -4.43 -6.97
C ASP A 80 2.18 -3.11 -6.71
N LEU A 81 0.89 -3.08 -7.04
CA LEU A 81 0.00 -1.97 -6.73
C LEU A 81 -0.35 -1.96 -5.24
N VAL A 82 -0.10 -0.83 -4.59
CA VAL A 82 -0.26 -0.69 -3.14
C VAL A 82 -1.72 -0.92 -2.71
N ARG A 83 -2.69 -0.48 -3.53
CA ARG A 83 -4.13 -0.66 -3.25
C ARG A 83 -4.64 -2.09 -3.43
N GLU A 84 -3.95 -2.90 -4.23
CA GLU A 84 -4.33 -4.30 -4.43
C GLU A 84 -3.79 -5.17 -3.30
N VAL A 85 -2.58 -4.86 -2.83
CA VAL A 85 -1.91 -5.62 -1.77
C VAL A 85 -2.43 -5.24 -0.38
N ILE A 86 -2.62 -3.95 -0.09
CA ILE A 86 -3.05 -3.48 1.22
C ILE A 86 -4.52 -3.06 1.17
N THR A 87 -5.38 -3.90 1.75
CA THR A 87 -6.83 -3.74 1.73
C THR A 87 -7.42 -3.62 3.14
N GLY A 88 -8.65 -3.14 3.24
CA GLY A 88 -9.40 -3.10 4.50
C GLY A 88 -9.01 -1.98 5.46
N VAL A 89 -8.09 -1.08 5.07
CA VAL A 89 -7.63 0.04 5.89
C VAL A 89 -7.56 1.33 5.07
N GLU A 90 -7.84 2.47 5.70
CA GLU A 90 -7.72 3.78 5.03
C GLU A 90 -6.29 4.34 5.04
N HIS A 91 -5.53 4.00 6.08
CA HIS A 91 -4.14 4.41 6.29
C HIS A 91 -3.33 3.24 6.81
N THR A 92 -2.07 3.16 6.38
CA THR A 92 -1.13 2.16 6.87
C THR A 92 0.28 2.74 6.98
N GLU A 93 1.13 2.07 7.76
CA GLU A 93 2.57 2.31 7.80
C GLU A 93 3.30 1.18 7.09
N ILE A 94 4.30 1.53 6.29
CA ILE A 94 5.23 0.55 5.71
C ILE A 94 6.65 0.84 6.21
N ILE A 95 7.40 -0.24 6.44
CA ILE A 95 8.77 -0.20 6.89
C ILE A 95 9.70 -0.43 5.71
N VAL A 96 10.65 0.46 5.50
CA VAL A 96 11.72 0.33 4.53
C VAL A 96 13.00 -0.03 5.26
N CYS A 97 13.61 -1.14 4.83
CA CYS A 97 14.92 -1.61 5.24
C CYS A 97 15.90 -1.48 4.08
N ILE A 98 17.20 -1.47 4.39
CA ILE A 98 18.27 -1.57 3.41
C ILE A 98 18.93 -2.93 3.62
N GLU A 99 18.90 -3.78 2.61
CA GLU A 99 19.48 -5.13 2.65
C GLU A 99 20.47 -5.31 1.52
N ASP A 100 21.38 -6.27 1.64
CA ASP A 100 22.35 -6.58 0.59
C ASP A 100 21.61 -7.19 -0.62
N VAL A 101 22.05 -6.82 -1.82
CA VAL A 101 21.57 -7.45 -3.05
C VAL A 101 22.12 -8.87 -3.05
N GLY A 102 21.23 -9.86 -2.98
CA GLY A 102 21.61 -11.27 -3.02
C GLY A 102 22.40 -11.60 -4.29
N PRO A 103 23.23 -12.66 -4.29
CA PRO A 103 23.92 -13.08 -5.50
C PRO A 103 22.88 -13.31 -6.61
N PRO A 104 23.15 -12.88 -7.85
CA PRO A 104 22.25 -13.14 -8.96
C PRO A 104 22.02 -14.64 -9.05
N VAL A 105 20.75 -15.05 -8.94
CA VAL A 105 20.36 -16.46 -9.12
C VAL A 105 20.60 -16.80 -10.58
N ASN A 106 21.65 -17.55 -10.84
CA ASN A 106 22.00 -17.99 -12.18
C ASN A 106 21.18 -19.26 -12.48
N PHE A 107 20.14 -19.13 -13.32
CA PHE A 107 19.29 -20.26 -13.72
C PHE A 107 19.93 -21.14 -14.82
N ASP A 108 21.17 -20.85 -15.23
CA ASP A 108 21.93 -21.54 -16.28
C ASP A 108 22.78 -22.74 -15.76
N ILE A 109 22.29 -23.50 -14.78
CA ILE A 109 22.96 -24.74 -14.35
C ILE A 109 22.24 -25.93 -15.02
N PRO A 110 22.79 -26.54 -16.09
CA PRO A 110 22.27 -27.80 -16.59
C PRO A 110 22.50 -28.89 -15.52
N PHE A 111 21.45 -29.66 -15.24
CA PHE A 111 21.51 -30.86 -14.40
C PHE A 111 22.48 -31.90 -14.96
#